data_AF-A0A928N810-F1
#
_entry.id   AF-A0A928N810-F1
#
_cell.length_a   1.000
_cell.length_b   1.000
_cell.length_c   1.000
_cell.angle_alpha   90.00
_cell.angle_beta   90.00
_cell.angle_gamma   90.00
#
_symmetry.space_group_name_H-M   'P 1'
#
loop_
_entity.id
_entity.type
_entity.pdbx_description
1 polymer ?
#
loop_
_entity_poly.entity_id
_entity_poly.type
_entity_poly.pdbx_seq_one_letter_code
_entity_poly.pdbx_strand_id
1 'polypeptide(L)'
;MKILLTALLIACAVVFCTSFIYKEETPVQTQEYTVQPGDTLYSIAEEYGIKNWRKWSYEVCKNNNLKQGGMIHPGQIITIEVTE
;
A
#
# COMPACT_ATOMS: atom_id res chain seq x y z
N MET A 1 -40.62 15.52 -22.30
CA MET A 1 -40.13 15.64 -20.91
C MET A 1 -39.70 14.31 -20.28
N LYS A 2 -40.39 13.18 -20.51
CA LYS A 2 -40.02 11.86 -19.97
C LYS A 2 -38.65 11.32 -20.44
N ILE A 3 -38.31 11.51 -21.72
CA ILE A 3 -37.06 11.02 -22.33
C ILE A 3 -35.82 11.74 -21.76
N LEU A 4 -35.96 13.03 -21.42
CA LEU A 4 -34.92 13.83 -20.76
C LEU A 4 -34.66 13.34 -19.33
N LEU A 5 -35.72 12.98 -18.59
CA LEU A 5 -35.60 12.48 -17.22
C LEU A 5 -34.92 11.11 -17.17
N THR A 6 -35.22 10.22 -18.13
CA THR A 6 -34.60 8.89 -18.22
C THR A 6 -33.13 8.97 -18.63
N ALA A 7 -32.76 9.88 -19.53
CA ALA A 7 -31.36 10.08 -19.92
C ALA A 7 -30.50 10.62 -18.76
N LEU A 8 -31.07 11.53 -17.95
CA LEU A 8 -30.40 12.08 -16.77
C LEU A 8 -30.15 11.02 -15.68
N LEU A 9 -31.11 10.12 -15.46
CA LEU A 9 -30.96 9.03 -14.48
C LEU A 9 -29.90 8.00 -14.89
N ILE A 10 -29.79 7.68 -16.18
CA ILE A 10 -28.73 6.78 -16.70
C ILE A 10 -27.36 7.45 -16.60
N ALA A 11 -27.26 8.75 -16.90
CA ALA A 11 -26.02 9.50 -16.73
C ALA A 11 -25.55 9.53 -15.27
N CYS A 12 -26.46 9.77 -14.32
CA CYS A 12 -26.14 9.66 -12.89
C CYS A 12 -25.74 8.24 -12.49
N ALA A 13 -26.41 7.20 -12.99
CA ALA A 13 -26.05 5.81 -12.69
C ALA A 13 -24.67 5.44 -13.22
N VAL A 14 -24.28 5.91 -14.41
CA VAL A 14 -22.94 5.68 -14.97
C VAL A 14 -21.88 6.44 -14.17
N VAL A 15 -22.10 7.72 -13.84
CA VAL A 15 -21.17 8.52 -13.02
C VAL A 15 -21.03 7.95 -11.61
N PHE A 16 -22.14 7.48 -11.02
CA PHE A 16 -22.12 6.81 -9.73
C PHE A 16 -21.36 5.48 -9.82
N CYS A 17 -21.68 4.61 -10.80
CA CYS A 17 -20.97 3.33 -11.00
C CYS A 17 -19.48 3.50 -11.26
N THR A 18 -19.06 4.47 -12.06
CA THR A 18 -17.63 4.63 -12.37
C THR A 18 -16.86 5.17 -11.15
N SER A 19 -17.46 6.05 -10.35
CA SER A 19 -16.83 6.61 -9.15
C SER A 19 -16.52 5.56 -8.05
N PHE A 20 -17.32 4.50 -7.93
CA PHE A 20 -17.05 3.40 -6.99
C PHE A 20 -16.03 2.37 -7.49
N ILE A 21 -15.63 2.42 -8.78
CA ILE A 21 -14.76 1.43 -9.40
C ILE A 21 -13.28 1.87 -9.41
N TYR A 22 -13.00 3.17 -9.32
CA TYR A 22 -11.62 3.66 -9.30
C TYR A 22 -10.97 3.46 -7.94
N LYS A 23 -10.25 2.33 -7.80
CA LYS A 23 -9.24 2.17 -6.77
C LYS A 23 -7.99 2.90 -7.25
N GLU A 24 -7.61 3.99 -6.56
CA GLU A 24 -6.34 4.62 -6.85
C GLU A 24 -5.21 3.67 -6.43
N GLU A 25 -4.44 3.21 -7.42
CA GLU A 25 -3.21 2.46 -7.20
C GLU A 25 -2.10 3.50 -7.03
N THR A 26 -1.66 3.71 -5.78
CA THR A 26 -0.46 4.52 -5.53
C THR A 26 0.74 3.80 -6.14
N PRO A 27 1.68 4.52 -6.76
CA PRO A 27 2.89 3.92 -7.28
C PRO A 27 3.64 3.26 -6.11
N VAL A 28 3.90 1.96 -6.25
CA VAL A 28 4.71 1.19 -5.30
C VAL A 28 6.13 1.15 -5.82
N GLN A 29 7.06 1.69 -5.04
CA GLN A 29 8.48 1.65 -5.33
C GLN A 29 9.14 0.53 -4.51
N THR A 30 9.76 -0.43 -5.17
CA THR A 30 10.59 -1.44 -4.50
C THR A 30 12.03 -0.96 -4.38
N GLN A 31 12.63 -1.07 -3.20
CA GLN A 31 14.05 -0.75 -2.98
C GLN A 31 14.70 -1.66 -1.94
N GLU A 32 16.04 -1.76 -1.99
CA GLU A 32 16.82 -2.41 -0.94
C GLU A 32 17.08 -1.44 0.23
N TYR A 33 17.02 -1.96 1.45
CA TYR A 33 17.28 -1.23 2.68
C TYR A 33 18.28 -2.02 3.54
N THR A 34 19.34 -1.34 3.97
CA THR A 34 20.30 -1.92 4.93
C THR A 34 19.86 -1.55 6.34
N VAL A 35 19.48 -2.56 7.12
CA VAL A 35 19.00 -2.42 8.50
C VAL A 35 20.06 -1.78 9.38
N GLN A 36 19.69 -0.73 10.12
CA GLN A 36 20.54 0.03 11.03
C GLN A 36 20.41 -0.47 12.48
N PRO A 37 21.38 -0.17 13.36
CA PRO A 37 21.27 -0.43 14.79
C PRO A 37 20.02 0.22 15.41
N GLY A 38 19.12 -0.61 15.95
CA GLY A 38 17.89 -0.15 16.61
C GLY A 38 16.64 -0.27 15.75
N ASP A 39 16.77 -0.63 14.48
CA ASP A 39 15.63 -0.77 13.59
C ASP A 39 14.69 -1.91 13.97
N THR A 40 13.42 -1.65 13.73
CA THR A 40 12.34 -2.63 13.68
C THR A 40 11.57 -2.41 12.38
N LEU A 41 10.83 -3.41 11.90
CA LEU A 41 9.93 -3.18 10.76
C LEU A 41 8.90 -2.06 11.02
N TYR A 42 8.57 -1.80 12.29
CA TYR A 42 7.70 -0.70 12.66
C TYR A 42 8.38 0.67 12.50
N SER A 43 9.61 0.84 13.02
CA SER A 43 10.33 2.11 12.91
C SER A 43 10.67 2.45 11.46
N ILE A 44 11.02 1.44 10.65
CA ILE A 44 11.23 1.64 9.21
C ILE A 44 9.91 2.06 8.55
N ALA A 45 8.80 1.39 8.83
CA ALA A 45 7.50 1.80 8.28
C ALA A 45 7.11 3.24 8.67
N GLU A 46 7.43 3.67 9.89
CA GLU A 46 7.21 5.04 10.36
C GLU A 46 8.08 6.06 9.62
N GLU A 47 9.37 5.76 9.42
CA GLU A 47 10.31 6.59 8.66
C GLU A 47 9.81 6.86 7.23
N TYR A 48 9.22 5.84 6.61
CA TYR A 48 8.67 5.91 5.25
C TYR A 48 7.18 6.31 5.18
N GLY A 49 6.57 6.74 6.30
CA GLY A 49 5.19 7.22 6.32
C GLY A 49 4.13 6.16 6.00
N ILE A 50 4.44 4.88 6.16
CA ILE A 50 3.57 3.76 5.81
C ILE A 50 2.41 3.64 6.82
N LYS A 51 1.22 4.07 6.41
CA LYS A 51 0.02 4.08 7.27
C LYS A 51 -0.43 2.68 7.71
N ASN A 52 -0.38 1.70 6.81
CA ASN A 52 -0.78 0.31 7.10
C ASN A 52 0.46 -0.55 7.39
N TRP A 53 1.19 -0.19 8.45
CA TRP A 53 2.44 -0.86 8.82
C TRP A 53 2.29 -2.37 9.05
N ARG A 54 1.12 -2.84 9.51
CA ARG A 54 0.87 -4.27 9.77
C ARG A 54 0.86 -5.07 8.48
N LYS A 55 0.13 -4.58 7.47
CA LYS A 55 0.11 -5.21 6.14
C LYS A 55 1.50 -5.12 5.50
N TRP A 56 2.12 -3.95 5.57
CA TRP A 56 3.45 -3.73 5.02
C TRP A 56 4.50 -4.68 5.63
N SER A 57 4.53 -4.80 6.96
CA SER A 57 5.46 -5.68 7.67
C SER A 57 5.27 -7.14 7.28
N TYR A 58 4.02 -7.57 7.04
CA TYR A 58 3.73 -8.90 6.52
C TYR A 58 4.32 -9.11 5.12
N GLU A 59 4.13 -8.17 4.19
CA GLU A 59 4.70 -8.27 2.83
C GLU A 59 6.23 -8.23 2.87
N VAL A 60 6.83 -7.38 3.70
CA VAL A 60 8.30 -7.37 3.90
C VAL A 60 8.79 -8.71 4.42
N CYS A 61 8.11 -9.33 5.39
CA CYS A 61 8.50 -10.65 5.88
C CYS A 61 8.43 -11.71 4.77
N LYS A 62 7.35 -11.69 3.98
CA LYS A 62 7.14 -12.62 2.88
C LYS A 62 8.19 -12.46 1.78
N ASN A 63 8.46 -11.22 1.36
CA ASN A 63 9.39 -10.90 0.28
C ASN A 63 10.85 -11.18 0.66
N ASN A 64 11.18 -11.19 1.96
CA ASN A 64 12.53 -11.41 2.47
C ASN A 64 12.72 -12.76 3.17
N ASN A 65 11.75 -13.68 3.07
CA ASN A 65 11.78 -14.99 3.75
C ASN A 65 12.03 -14.89 5.27
N LEU A 66 11.50 -13.84 5.92
CA LEU A 66 11.61 -13.66 7.37
C LEU A 66 10.56 -14.51 8.09
N LYS A 67 10.93 -15.00 9.27
CA LYS A 67 9.98 -15.71 10.16
C LYS A 67 8.88 -14.77 10.64
N GLN A 68 7.74 -15.35 11.04
CA GLN A 68 6.71 -14.61 11.76
C GLN A 68 7.32 -13.87 12.95
N GLY A 69 7.04 -12.57 13.03
CA GLY A 69 7.65 -11.65 14.00
C GLY A 69 8.64 -10.67 13.37
N GLY A 70 9.08 -10.90 12.13
CA GLY A 70 9.83 -9.89 11.35
C GLY A 70 11.15 -9.48 11.98
N MET A 71 11.84 -10.42 12.63
CA MET A 71 13.13 -10.18 13.24
C MET A 71 14.15 -9.83 12.15
N ILE A 72 14.78 -8.68 12.33
CA ILE A 72 15.83 -8.12 11.46
C ILE A 72 17.05 -7.78 12.31
N HIS A 73 18.23 -7.77 11.70
CA HIS A 73 19.49 -7.49 12.39
C HIS A 73 20.28 -6.39 11.68
N PRO A 74 21.06 -5.57 12.41
CA PRO A 74 21.89 -4.54 11.79
C PRO A 74 22.83 -5.11 10.72
N GLY A 75 22.93 -4.41 9.59
CA GLY A 75 23.70 -4.82 8.41
C GLY A 75 22.96 -5.80 7.49
N GLN A 76 21.78 -6.30 7.87
CA GLN A 76 20.95 -7.11 6.98
C GLN A 76 20.39 -6.26 5.85
N ILE A 77 20.46 -6.75 4.62
CA ILE A 77 19.80 -6.12 3.47
C ILE A 77 18.42 -6.77 3.31
N ILE A 78 17.38 -5.94 3.26
CA ILE A 78 16.01 -6.36 3.01
C ILE A 78 15.38 -5.55 1.87
N THR A 79 14.51 -6.19 1.09
CA THR A 79 13.68 -5.54 0.08
C THR A 79 12.44 -4.96 0.74
N ILE A 80 12.22 -3.67 0.58
CA ILE A 80 11.02 -2.96 1.06
C ILE A 80 10.23 -2.37 -0.11
N GLU A 81 8.91 -2.28 0.08
CA GLU A 81 8.00 -1.61 -0.85
C GLU A 81 7.55 -0.30 -0.23
N VAL A 82 7.88 0.82 -0.85
CA VAL A 82 7.51 2.16 -0.39
C VAL A 82 6.36 2.66 -1.25
N THR A 83 5.28 3.13 -0.63
CA THR A 83 4.19 3.81 -1.33
C THR A 83 4.36 5.30 -1.12
N GLU A 84 4.36 6.09 -2.19
CA GLU A 84 4.29 7.56 -2.11
C GLU A 84 3.02 8.05 -1.40
#